data_AF-A0A3N4KAS5-F1
#
_entry.id   AF-A0A3N4KAS5-F1
#
_cell.length_a   1.000
_cell.length_b   1.000
_cell.length_c   1.000
_cell.angle_alpha   90.00
_cell.angle_beta   90.00
_cell.angle_gamma   90.00
#
_symmetry.space_group_name_H-M   'P 1'
#
loop_
_entity.id
_entity.type
_entity.pdbx_description
1 polymer ?
#
loop_
_entity_poly.entity_id
_entity_poly.type
_entity_poly.pdbx_seq_one_letter_code
_entity_poly.pdbx_strand_id
1 'polypeptide(L)'
;MVPTTTKCPYCRRRYQRAGTYQKHIKTMHRDVILSRRMATSSRLASSSAQASFTQPEDDAVNGRIFAMGDEFADVWGNSDYESDPAILASNSGGQHATADYVQHDSDAEDAEDIFHPPDKSTPSSRQTIPAAGRALDDVAGYAELNQAMLQEPWSPFSSEQDFDLASWFVQSKVARSRINNYFGKGLGGTEPRSFQSAYTLKKHLEVLDPFREYLSWAEATLESGGRSTTFYYRNIESCVCYLIRQVAY
;
A
#
# COMPACT_ATOMS: atom_id res chain seq x y z
N MET A 1 26.63 21.87 9.50
CA MET A 1 25.55 20.88 9.74
C MET A 1 24.24 21.64 9.89
N VAL A 2 23.25 21.37 9.04
CA VAL A 2 21.95 22.05 9.10
C VAL A 2 21.09 21.37 10.18
N PRO A 3 20.55 22.09 11.18
CA PRO A 3 19.70 21.48 12.20
C PRO A 3 18.42 20.95 11.55
N THR A 4 18.15 19.65 11.73
CA THR A 4 16.91 19.04 11.25
C THR A 4 15.72 19.58 12.05
N THR A 5 14.71 20.10 11.35
CA THR A 5 13.48 20.60 11.97
C THR A 5 12.32 19.69 11.59
N THR A 6 11.46 19.37 12.56
CA THR A 6 10.24 18.58 12.35
C THR A 6 9.03 19.50 12.28
N LYS A 7 8.18 19.34 11.27
CA LYS A 7 6.96 20.14 11.07
C LYS A 7 5.75 19.40 11.64
N CYS A 8 4.93 20.10 12.44
CA CYS A 8 3.65 19.57 12.89
C CYS A 8 2.65 19.50 11.71
N PRO A 9 2.00 18.36 11.46
CA PRO A 9 1.07 18.22 10.34
C PRO A 9 -0.23 19.02 10.54
N TYR A 10 -0.63 19.28 11.79
CA TYR A 10 -1.92 19.91 12.10
C TYR A 10 -1.86 21.44 12.06
N CYS A 11 -0.79 22.05 12.60
CA CYS A 11 -0.69 23.51 12.70
C CYS A 11 0.52 24.10 11.96
N ARG A 12 1.26 23.28 11.19
CA ARG A 12 2.42 23.67 10.36
C ARG A 12 3.62 24.32 11.09
N ARG A 13 3.63 24.39 12.43
CA ARG A 13 4.76 24.88 13.25
C ARG A 13 5.95 23.92 13.17
N ARG A 14 7.18 24.46 13.21
CA ARG A 14 8.44 23.70 13.13
C ARG A 14 9.12 23.63 14.50
N TYR A 15 9.71 22.49 14.82
CA TYR A 15 10.38 22.23 16.10
C TYR A 15 11.78 21.67 15.86
N GLN A 16 12.77 22.17 16.61
CA GLN A 16 14.16 21.70 16.54
C GLN A 16 14.46 20.53 17.49
N ARG A 17 13.60 20.31 18.51
CA ARG A 17 13.80 19.26 19.52
C ARG A 17 12.56 18.37 19.61
N ALA A 18 12.76 17.06 19.71
CA ALA A 18 11.66 16.11 19.83
C ALA A 18 10.77 16.37 21.07
N GLY A 19 11.37 16.80 22.19
CA GLY A 19 10.62 17.09 23.42
C GLY A 19 9.65 18.26 23.29
N THR A 20 10.03 19.33 22.57
CA THR A 20 9.12 20.48 22.34
C THR A 20 8.00 20.13 21.38
N TYR A 21 8.30 19.30 20.36
CA TYR A 21 7.28 18.74 19.46
C TYR A 21 6.26 17.88 20.21
N GLN A 22 6.72 16.94 21.05
CA GLN A 22 5.83 16.07 21.83
C GLN A 22 4.95 16.87 22.79
N LYS A 23 5.53 17.85 23.51
CA LYS A 23 4.78 18.74 24.41
C LYS A 23 3.71 19.50 23.63
N HIS A 24 4.05 20.03 22.46
CA HIS A 24 3.12 20.72 21.58
C HIS A 24 1.94 19.84 21.14
N ILE A 25 2.17 18.62 20.66
CA ILE A 25 1.05 17.73 20.25
C ILE A 25 0.13 17.47 21.44
N LYS A 26 0.69 17.19 22.63
CA LYS A 26 -0.11 16.91 23.83
C LYS A 26 -0.96 18.11 24.27
N THR A 27 -0.46 19.34 24.12
CA THR A 27 -1.16 20.53 24.59
C THR A 27 -2.11 21.13 23.54
N MET A 28 -1.68 21.19 22.28
CA MET A 28 -2.42 21.88 21.21
C MET A 28 -3.31 20.94 20.38
N HIS A 29 -3.07 19.63 20.43
CA HIS A 29 -3.82 18.61 19.67
C HIS A 29 -4.34 17.51 20.59
N ARG A 30 -4.77 17.90 21.80
CA ARG A 30 -5.30 16.96 22.81
C ARG A 30 -6.57 16.27 22.32
N ASP A 31 -7.42 17.02 21.63
CA ASP A 31 -8.62 16.56 20.94
C ASP A 31 -8.31 15.47 19.91
N VAL A 32 -7.29 15.65 19.06
CA VAL A 32 -6.89 14.66 18.05
C VAL A 32 -6.42 13.35 18.72
N ILE A 33 -5.68 13.46 19.84
CA ILE A 33 -5.24 12.28 20.62
C ILE A 33 -6.45 11.55 21.20
N LEU A 34 -7.43 12.29 21.75
CA LEU A 34 -8.63 11.70 22.36
C LEU A 34 -9.53 11.04 21.32
N SER A 35 -9.77 11.69 20.17
CA SER A 35 -10.55 11.12 19.07
C SER A 35 -9.95 9.82 18.55
N ARG A 36 -8.60 9.74 18.45
CA ARG A 36 -7.92 8.51 18.03
C ARG A 36 -8.06 7.38 19.06
N ARG A 37 -8.03 7.69 20.36
CA ARG A 37 -8.24 6.68 21.44
C ARG A 37 -9.68 6.19 21.54
N MET A 38 -10.65 7.06 21.30
CA MET A 38 -12.07 6.68 21.31
C MET A 38 -12.42 5.82 20.10
N ALA A 39 -11.86 6.13 18.92
CA ALA A 39 -12.01 5.31 17.72
C ALA A 39 -11.46 3.88 17.92
N THR A 40 -10.37 3.71 18.68
CA THR A 40 -9.83 2.38 19.01
C THR A 40 -10.65 1.64 20.07
N SER A 41 -11.24 2.34 21.04
CA SER A 41 -12.00 1.70 22.13
C SER A 41 -13.40 1.24 21.69
N SER A 42 -14.08 2.01 20.82
CA SER A 42 -15.41 1.66 20.30
C SER A 42 -15.40 0.37 19.45
N ARG A 43 -14.27 0.10 18.79
CA ARG A 43 -14.09 -1.10 17.96
C ARG A 43 -13.99 -2.38 18.77
N LEU A 44 -13.40 -2.34 19.96
CA LEU A 44 -13.28 -3.52 20.83
C LEU A 44 -14.62 -3.92 21.48
N ALA A 45 -15.54 -2.97 21.67
CA ALA A 45 -16.83 -3.24 22.32
C ALA A 45 -17.88 -3.89 21.38
N SER A 46 -17.67 -3.86 20.06
CA SER A 46 -18.68 -4.29 19.07
C SER A 46 -18.54 -5.75 18.64
N SER A 47 -17.57 -6.49 19.18
CA SER A 47 -17.19 -7.84 18.73
C SER A 47 -17.76 -9.00 19.59
N SER A 48 -18.84 -8.79 20.36
CA SER A 48 -19.42 -9.84 21.23
C SER A 48 -20.82 -10.37 20.85
N ALA A 49 -21.38 -9.95 19.71
CA ALA A 49 -22.65 -10.50 19.24
C ALA A 49 -22.42 -11.80 18.44
N GLN A 50 -22.34 -12.94 19.14
CA GLN A 50 -22.44 -14.27 18.53
C GLN A 50 -23.86 -14.47 17.97
N ALA A 51 -23.97 -14.56 16.65
CA ALA A 51 -25.16 -15.08 15.99
C ALA A 51 -24.94 -16.57 15.68
N SER A 52 -25.67 -17.43 16.39
CA SER A 52 -25.75 -18.86 16.10
C SER A 52 -26.54 -19.05 14.79
N PHE A 53 -25.90 -19.55 13.75
CA PHE A 53 -26.53 -19.92 12.49
C PHE A 53 -26.31 -21.40 12.24
N THR A 54 -27.38 -22.19 12.32
CA THR A 54 -27.43 -23.59 11.92
C THR A 54 -27.53 -23.68 10.39
N GLN A 55 -26.51 -24.25 9.75
CA GLN A 55 -26.52 -24.59 8.32
C GLN A 55 -27.39 -25.84 8.06
N PRO A 56 -28.15 -25.88 6.96
CA PRO A 56 -28.53 -27.14 6.34
C PRO A 56 -27.40 -27.64 5.42
N GLU A 57 -27.20 -28.95 5.43
CA GLU A 57 -26.34 -29.66 4.50
C GLU A 57 -27.03 -29.72 3.14
N ASP A 58 -26.32 -29.35 2.07
CA ASP A 58 -26.67 -29.76 0.71
C ASP A 58 -25.39 -30.01 -0.09
N ASP A 59 -25.36 -31.22 -0.65
CA ASP A 59 -24.31 -31.83 -1.45
C ASP A 59 -24.16 -31.19 -2.84
N ALA A 60 -22.92 -31.27 -3.32
CA ALA A 60 -22.50 -31.37 -4.73
C ALA A 60 -22.89 -30.22 -5.70
N VAL A 61 -21.87 -29.63 -6.34
CA VAL A 61 -21.68 -29.63 -7.82
C VAL A 61 -20.54 -28.68 -8.23
N ASN A 62 -19.65 -29.23 -9.06
CA ASN A 62 -18.74 -28.60 -10.01
C ASN A 62 -17.55 -27.75 -9.54
N GLY A 63 -16.39 -28.41 -9.57
CA GLY A 63 -15.11 -27.76 -9.84
C GLY A 63 -15.13 -27.03 -11.17
N ARG A 64 -14.89 -25.72 -11.12
CA ARG A 64 -14.55 -24.89 -12.26
C ARG A 64 -13.13 -24.40 -12.06
N ILE A 65 -12.19 -25.16 -12.63
CA ILE A 65 -10.80 -24.74 -12.78
C ILE A 65 -10.81 -23.52 -13.70
N PHE A 66 -10.54 -22.34 -13.16
CA PHE A 66 -10.25 -21.15 -13.96
C PHE A 66 -8.89 -21.35 -14.62
N ALA A 67 -8.91 -21.83 -15.86
CA ALA A 67 -7.78 -21.69 -16.78
C ALA A 67 -7.75 -20.22 -17.25
N MET A 68 -7.11 -19.34 -16.46
CA MET A 68 -6.69 -18.04 -16.94
C MET A 68 -5.34 -18.18 -17.65
N GLY A 69 -5.29 -17.65 -18.87
CA GLY A 69 -4.20 -17.80 -19.82
C GLY A 69 -2.88 -17.18 -19.36
N ASP A 70 -1.82 -17.84 -19.79
CA ASP A 70 -0.39 -17.55 -19.58
C ASP A 70 0.08 -16.35 -20.44
N GLU A 71 -0.60 -15.20 -20.33
CA GLU A 71 -0.36 -14.01 -21.19
C GLU A 71 0.07 -12.75 -20.39
N PHE A 72 0.59 -12.93 -19.17
CA PHE A 72 1.00 -11.81 -18.30
C PHE A 72 2.44 -11.90 -17.77
N ALA A 73 3.28 -12.78 -18.34
CA ALA A 73 4.64 -13.03 -17.87
C ALA A 73 5.63 -11.88 -18.14
N ASP A 74 5.28 -10.90 -18.98
CA ASP A 74 6.22 -9.88 -19.50
C ASP A 74 6.27 -8.57 -18.69
N VAL A 75 5.41 -8.38 -17.68
CA VAL A 75 5.37 -7.12 -16.89
C VAL A 75 6.55 -6.99 -15.91
N TRP A 76 7.26 -8.08 -15.62
CA TRP A 76 8.56 -8.03 -14.95
C TRP A 76 9.63 -7.97 -16.00
N GLY A 77 9.77 -6.78 -16.59
CA GLY A 77 10.60 -6.53 -17.76
C GLY A 77 11.93 -7.25 -17.72
N ASN A 78 12.29 -7.81 -18.87
CA ASN A 78 13.67 -8.11 -19.24
C ASN A 78 14.48 -6.81 -19.39
N SER A 79 14.25 -5.79 -18.55
CA SER A 79 15.15 -4.66 -18.49
C SER A 79 16.42 -5.16 -17.83
N ASP A 80 17.37 -5.49 -18.70
CA ASP A 80 18.79 -5.58 -18.38
C ASP A 80 19.23 -4.22 -17.87
N TYR A 81 18.82 -3.86 -16.65
CA TYR A 81 19.24 -2.65 -15.96
C TYR A 81 20.70 -2.85 -15.54
N GLU A 82 21.59 -2.82 -16.53
CA GLU A 82 22.98 -2.45 -16.36
C GLU A 82 22.98 -1.07 -15.70
N SER A 83 23.18 -1.08 -14.39
CA SER A 83 23.46 0.14 -13.65
C SER A 83 24.83 0.64 -14.11
N ASP A 84 24.84 1.56 -15.06
CA ASP A 84 26.02 2.33 -15.45
C ASP A 84 26.37 3.29 -14.29
N PRO A 85 27.51 3.11 -13.58
CA PRO A 85 27.84 3.92 -12.40
C PRO A 85 28.39 5.32 -12.74
N ALA A 86 28.25 5.80 -13.97
CA ALA A 86 28.91 7.01 -14.45
C ALA A 86 28.00 8.24 -14.65
N ILE A 87 27.21 8.65 -13.65
CA ILE A 87 26.59 10.01 -13.66
C ILE A 87 26.71 10.66 -12.28
N LEU A 88 27.93 11.05 -11.90
CA LEU A 88 28.18 12.07 -10.87
C LEU A 88 29.31 12.99 -11.33
N ALA A 89 29.08 13.73 -12.41
CA ALA A 89 29.83 14.96 -12.70
C ALA A 89 29.05 15.82 -13.69
N SER A 90 28.06 16.57 -13.20
CA SER A 90 27.60 17.77 -13.89
C SER A 90 27.12 18.80 -12.88
N ASN A 91 28.11 19.62 -12.54
CA ASN A 91 27.99 20.92 -11.92
C ASN A 91 27.11 21.82 -12.79
N SER A 92 26.14 22.52 -12.22
CA SER A 92 25.54 23.71 -12.86
C SER A 92 24.94 24.60 -11.78
N GLY A 93 25.65 25.69 -11.52
CA GLY A 93 25.19 26.78 -10.66
C GLY A 93 23.97 27.46 -11.25
N GLY A 94 23.01 27.75 -10.37
CA GLY A 94 21.87 28.61 -10.65
C GLY A 94 21.65 29.50 -9.43
N GLN A 95 22.09 30.74 -9.54
CA GLN A 95 21.77 31.83 -8.63
C GLN A 95 20.25 31.98 -8.58
N HIS A 96 19.64 31.90 -7.41
CA HIS A 96 18.22 32.25 -7.24
C HIS A 96 18.11 33.48 -6.35
N ALA A 97 17.71 34.57 -7.00
CA ALA A 97 17.42 35.86 -6.41
C ALA A 97 16.34 35.74 -5.33
N THR A 98 16.55 36.47 -4.23
CA THR A 98 15.59 36.73 -3.17
C THR A 98 14.52 37.68 -3.71
N ALA A 99 13.31 37.18 -3.93
CA ALA A 99 12.13 38.01 -4.19
C ALA A 99 11.45 38.30 -2.86
N ASP A 100 11.45 39.58 -2.48
CA ASP A 100 10.71 40.18 -1.37
C ASP A 100 9.22 39.86 -1.49
N TYR A 101 8.65 39.24 -0.45
CA TYR A 101 7.21 39.07 -0.32
C TYR A 101 6.66 40.32 0.39
N VAL A 102 6.12 41.24 -0.40
CA VAL A 102 5.36 42.40 0.09
C VAL A 102 4.10 41.87 0.78
N GLN A 103 4.00 42.14 2.06
CA GLN A 103 2.83 41.88 2.88
C GLN A 103 1.79 42.98 2.60
N HIS A 104 0.75 42.64 1.83
CA HIS A 104 -0.45 43.47 1.72
C HIS A 104 -1.41 43.12 2.85
N ASP A 105 -1.37 43.91 3.91
CA ASP A 105 -2.46 44.02 4.88
C ASP A 105 -3.61 44.75 4.17
N SER A 106 -4.56 43.98 3.63
CA SER A 106 -5.83 44.53 3.15
C SER A 106 -6.83 44.49 4.29
N ASP A 107 -6.98 45.66 4.90
CA ASP A 107 -8.08 46.06 5.77
C ASP A 107 -9.39 45.95 4.97
N ALA A 108 -10.21 44.96 5.31
CA ALA A 108 -11.58 44.83 4.84
C ALA A 108 -12.49 44.84 6.07
N GLU A 109 -12.65 46.04 6.63
CA GLU A 109 -13.80 46.42 7.44
C GLU A 109 -15.04 46.45 6.51
N ASP A 110 -16.22 46.18 7.08
CA ASP A 110 -17.55 46.27 6.47
C ASP A 110 -17.98 45.19 5.46
N ALA A 111 -18.52 44.10 6.01
CA ALA A 111 -19.87 43.68 5.68
C ALA A 111 -20.40 42.74 6.79
N GLU A 112 -21.27 43.27 7.64
CA GLU A 112 -22.19 42.53 8.51
C GLU A 112 -23.16 41.72 7.63
N ASP A 113 -22.67 40.64 7.02
CA ASP A 113 -23.49 39.68 6.27
C ASP A 113 -24.10 38.69 7.26
N ILE A 114 -25.22 39.14 7.82
CA ILE A 114 -26.37 38.37 8.28
C ILE A 114 -26.13 36.84 8.25
N PHE A 115 -25.73 36.29 9.41
CA PHE A 115 -25.78 34.85 9.68
C PHE A 115 -27.23 34.37 9.61
N HIS A 116 -27.76 34.11 8.41
CA HIS A 116 -28.88 33.21 8.25
C HIS A 116 -28.36 31.80 8.54
N PRO A 117 -28.85 31.13 9.60
CA PRO A 117 -28.51 29.73 9.81
C PRO A 117 -28.86 28.99 8.52
N PRO A 118 -27.92 28.21 7.94
CA PRO A 118 -28.17 27.51 6.70
C PRO A 118 -29.46 26.72 6.86
N ASP A 119 -30.41 27.06 5.99
CA ASP A 119 -31.74 26.51 6.01
C ASP A 119 -31.61 24.99 6.07
N LYS A 120 -32.42 24.37 6.94
CA LYS A 120 -32.42 22.92 7.16
C LYS A 120 -32.91 22.23 5.89
N SER A 121 -32.03 22.16 4.90
CA SER A 121 -32.20 21.49 3.63
C SER A 121 -32.46 20.04 3.98
N THR A 122 -33.74 19.71 3.98
CA THR A 122 -34.21 18.35 4.15
C THR A 122 -33.58 17.58 2.99
N PRO A 123 -32.76 16.55 3.25
CA PRO A 123 -32.06 15.85 2.18
C PRO A 123 -33.10 15.30 1.21
N SER A 124 -33.16 15.90 0.03
CA SER A 124 -34.10 15.55 -1.02
C SER A 124 -33.65 14.21 -1.58
N SER A 125 -34.45 13.18 -1.30
CA SER A 125 -34.26 11.80 -1.76
C SER A 125 -33.15 11.00 -1.06
N ARG A 126 -33.58 10.10 -0.17
CA ARG A 126 -32.78 8.91 0.21
C ARG A 126 -32.97 7.86 -0.89
N GLN A 127 -31.98 7.72 -1.76
CA GLN A 127 -31.94 6.60 -2.70
C GLN A 127 -31.33 5.39 -1.98
N THR A 128 -32.16 4.40 -1.68
CA THR A 128 -31.68 3.12 -1.14
C THR A 128 -31.12 2.32 -2.30
N ILE A 129 -29.80 2.13 -2.35
CA ILE A 129 -29.16 1.29 -3.36
C ILE A 129 -29.36 -0.17 -2.93
N PRO A 130 -30.10 -0.99 -3.69
CA PRO A 130 -30.28 -2.39 -3.35
C PRO A 130 -28.92 -3.08 -3.29
N ALA A 131 -28.69 -3.88 -2.26
CA ALA A 131 -27.42 -4.54 -1.92
C ALA A 131 -26.28 -3.65 -1.37
N ALA A 132 -26.49 -2.34 -1.15
CA ALA A 132 -25.52 -1.54 -0.41
C ALA A 132 -25.34 -2.11 1.02
N GLY A 133 -24.10 -2.47 1.37
CA GLY A 133 -23.76 -3.08 2.65
C GLY A 133 -23.83 -4.62 2.68
N ARG A 134 -24.20 -5.30 1.57
CA ARG A 134 -23.95 -6.74 1.47
C ARG A 134 -22.45 -6.99 1.34
N ALA A 135 -21.93 -7.96 2.09
CA ALA A 135 -20.56 -8.41 1.94
C ALA A 135 -20.37 -8.89 0.48
N LEU A 136 -19.34 -8.37 -0.19
CA LEU A 136 -19.04 -8.70 -1.58
C LEU A 136 -18.52 -10.12 -1.73
N ASP A 137 -17.97 -10.69 -0.66
CA ASP A 137 -17.47 -12.06 -0.63
C ASP A 137 -17.33 -12.55 0.82
N ASP A 138 -17.25 -13.87 0.98
CA ASP A 138 -16.92 -14.49 2.27
C ASP A 138 -15.45 -14.23 2.64
N VAL A 139 -15.22 -13.80 3.88
CA VAL A 139 -13.89 -13.53 4.41
C VAL A 139 -13.23 -14.81 4.94
N ALA A 140 -13.97 -15.94 4.97
CA ALA A 140 -13.49 -17.24 5.46
C ALA A 140 -12.09 -17.57 4.91
N GLY A 141 -11.89 -17.46 3.58
CA GLY A 141 -10.62 -17.74 2.89
C GLY A 141 -9.38 -17.05 3.49
N TYR A 142 -9.55 -15.89 4.13
CA TYR A 142 -8.47 -15.15 4.77
C TYR A 142 -8.12 -15.68 6.14
N ALA A 143 -9.08 -16.21 6.89
CA ALA A 143 -8.82 -16.81 8.19
C ALA A 143 -7.92 -18.04 8.03
N GLU A 144 -8.19 -18.90 7.03
CA GLU A 144 -7.32 -20.04 6.74
C GLU A 144 -5.93 -19.60 6.26
N LEU A 145 -5.85 -18.60 5.38
CA LEU A 145 -4.57 -18.05 4.91
C LEU A 145 -3.73 -17.51 6.08
N ASN A 146 -4.32 -16.69 6.95
CA ASN A 146 -3.62 -16.14 8.10
C ASN A 146 -3.19 -17.23 9.08
N GLN A 147 -4.01 -18.25 9.28
CA GLN A 147 -3.65 -19.38 10.13
C GLN A 147 -2.49 -20.19 9.53
N ALA A 148 -2.49 -20.39 8.21
CA ALA A 148 -1.37 -21.02 7.51
C ALA A 148 -0.07 -20.21 7.66
N MET A 149 -0.14 -18.88 7.52
CA MET A 149 1.01 -17.99 7.75
C MET A 149 1.56 -18.04 9.18
N LEU A 150 0.69 -18.26 10.18
CA LEU A 150 1.10 -18.40 11.58
C LEU A 150 1.73 -19.77 11.88
N GLN A 151 1.26 -20.84 11.23
CA GLN A 151 1.77 -22.19 11.44
C GLN A 151 3.09 -22.42 10.69
N GLU A 152 3.21 -21.89 9.48
CA GLU A 152 4.37 -22.05 8.62
C GLU A 152 4.89 -20.67 8.17
N PRO A 153 5.60 -19.94 9.04
CA PRO A 153 6.01 -18.55 8.77
C PRO A 153 6.95 -18.41 7.56
N TRP A 154 7.57 -19.51 7.15
CA TRP A 154 8.49 -19.55 6.02
C TRP A 154 7.87 -20.09 4.73
N SER A 155 6.66 -20.67 4.79
CA SER A 155 5.99 -21.20 3.60
C SER A 155 5.85 -20.09 2.55
N PRO A 156 6.21 -20.32 1.28
CA PRO A 156 6.44 -21.62 0.61
C PRO A 156 7.89 -22.15 0.67
N PHE A 157 8.78 -21.52 1.43
CA PHE A 157 10.15 -22.00 1.62
C PHE A 157 10.22 -23.11 2.66
N SER A 158 11.07 -24.11 2.41
CA SER A 158 11.23 -25.27 3.30
C SER A 158 12.08 -24.97 4.54
N SER A 159 12.84 -23.87 4.52
CA SER A 159 13.70 -23.45 5.63
C SER A 159 13.88 -21.93 5.66
N GLU A 160 14.27 -21.40 6.83
CA GLU A 160 14.67 -20.00 7.01
C GLU A 160 15.83 -19.61 6.09
N GLN A 161 16.81 -20.51 5.90
CA GLN A 161 17.98 -20.25 5.04
C GLN A 161 17.61 -20.09 3.57
N ASP A 162 16.58 -20.81 3.10
CA ASP A 162 16.05 -20.63 1.75
C ASP A 162 15.35 -19.28 1.62
N PHE A 163 14.54 -18.91 2.61
CA PHE A 163 13.89 -17.60 2.65
C PHE A 163 14.92 -16.46 2.64
N ASP A 164 15.97 -16.54 3.44
CA ASP A 164 17.02 -15.53 3.50
C ASP A 164 17.77 -15.40 2.17
N LEU A 165 18.11 -16.53 1.54
CA LEU A 165 18.75 -16.51 0.22
C LEU A 165 17.82 -15.89 -0.84
N ALA A 166 16.54 -16.27 -0.84
CA ALA A 166 15.53 -15.68 -1.72
C ALA A 166 15.41 -14.16 -1.51
N SER A 167 15.33 -13.73 -0.25
CA SER A 167 15.29 -12.33 0.16
C SER A 167 16.51 -11.57 -0.34
N TRP A 168 17.70 -12.14 -0.19
CA TRP A 168 18.94 -11.55 -0.71
C TRP A 168 18.92 -11.38 -2.24
N PHE A 169 18.47 -12.38 -3.00
CA PHE A 169 18.35 -12.28 -4.46
C PHE A 169 17.41 -11.14 -4.88
N VAL A 170 16.27 -11.01 -4.21
CA VAL A 170 15.27 -9.96 -4.48
C VAL A 170 15.80 -8.58 -4.12
N GLN A 171 16.34 -8.41 -2.91
CA GLN A 171 16.88 -7.14 -2.43
C GLN A 171 18.07 -6.66 -3.27
N SER A 172 18.94 -7.58 -3.66
CA SER A 172 20.12 -7.30 -4.50
C SER A 172 19.76 -7.17 -5.99
N LYS A 173 18.47 -7.31 -6.37
CA LYS A 173 17.98 -7.24 -7.76
C LYS A 173 18.76 -8.14 -8.71
N VAL A 174 19.08 -9.37 -8.27
CA VAL A 174 19.88 -10.29 -9.08
C VAL A 174 19.08 -10.73 -10.30
N ALA A 175 19.66 -10.57 -11.49
CA ALA A 175 19.02 -11.00 -12.73
C ALA A 175 18.72 -12.51 -12.73
N ARG A 176 17.58 -12.91 -13.33
CA ARG A 176 17.12 -14.31 -13.37
C ARG A 176 18.17 -15.26 -13.95
N SER A 177 18.88 -14.85 -14.99
CA SER A 177 19.97 -15.61 -15.60
C SER A 177 21.12 -15.88 -14.62
N ARG A 178 21.46 -14.91 -13.76
CA ARG A 178 22.49 -15.06 -12.73
C ARG A 178 22.05 -15.98 -11.60
N ILE A 179 20.78 -15.95 -11.21
CA ILE A 179 20.22 -16.91 -10.24
C ILE A 179 20.30 -18.33 -10.80
N ASN A 180 19.90 -18.54 -12.06
CA ASN A 180 20.03 -19.86 -12.70
C ASN A 180 21.50 -20.30 -12.79
N ASN A 181 22.43 -19.38 -13.11
CA ASN A 181 23.86 -19.66 -13.16
C ASN A 181 24.43 -20.02 -11.78
N TYR A 182 23.98 -19.33 -10.72
CA TYR A 182 24.37 -19.61 -9.33
C TYR A 182 24.05 -21.06 -8.95
N PHE A 183 22.83 -21.51 -9.23
CA PHE A 183 22.43 -22.90 -8.98
C PHE A 183 23.10 -23.89 -9.93
N GLY A 184 23.26 -23.54 -11.21
CA GLY A 184 23.97 -24.36 -12.19
C GLY A 184 25.45 -24.58 -11.86
N LYS A 185 26.06 -23.69 -11.07
CA LYS A 185 27.43 -23.85 -10.52
C LYS A 185 27.48 -24.65 -9.22
N GLY A 186 26.35 -25.10 -8.69
CA GLY A 186 26.28 -25.81 -7.41
C GLY A 186 26.54 -24.93 -6.18
N LEU A 187 26.48 -23.61 -6.31
CA LEU A 187 26.75 -22.68 -5.20
C LEU A 187 25.65 -22.68 -4.14
N GLY A 188 24.48 -23.25 -4.44
CA GLY A 188 23.38 -23.42 -3.49
C GLY A 188 23.64 -24.48 -2.40
N GLY A 189 24.74 -25.21 -2.45
CA GLY A 189 25.00 -26.33 -1.55
C GLY A 189 24.31 -27.62 -2.00
N THR A 190 24.55 -28.71 -1.27
CA THR A 190 24.03 -30.06 -1.58
C THR A 190 22.69 -30.36 -0.94
N GLU A 191 22.23 -29.53 -0.01
CA GLU A 191 20.96 -29.76 0.69
C GLU A 191 19.76 -29.52 -0.24
N PRO A 192 18.69 -30.31 -0.10
CA PRO A 192 17.47 -30.10 -0.86
C PRO A 192 16.86 -28.76 -0.51
N ARG A 193 16.79 -27.86 -1.49
CA ARG A 193 16.17 -26.54 -1.38
C ARG A 193 14.79 -26.52 -2.00
N SER A 194 13.94 -25.64 -1.46
CA SER A 194 12.61 -25.33 -1.95
C SER A 194 12.63 -24.68 -3.34
N PHE A 195 13.71 -23.99 -3.71
CA PHE A 195 13.92 -23.47 -5.07
C PHE A 195 15.37 -23.66 -5.54
N GLN A 196 15.53 -23.89 -6.85
CA GLN A 196 16.82 -24.12 -7.51
C GLN A 196 16.94 -23.36 -8.84
N SER A 197 15.97 -22.48 -9.14
CA SER A 197 15.99 -21.64 -10.33
C SER A 197 15.27 -20.33 -10.05
N ALA A 198 15.51 -19.34 -10.90
CA ALA A 198 14.77 -18.08 -10.87
C ALA A 198 13.27 -18.27 -11.08
N TYR A 199 12.88 -19.31 -11.82
CA TYR A 199 11.48 -19.63 -12.10
C TYR A 199 10.75 -20.14 -10.86
N THR A 200 11.33 -21.11 -10.14
CA THR A 200 10.73 -21.63 -8.90
C THR A 200 10.71 -20.56 -7.81
N LEU A 201 11.76 -19.74 -7.71
CA LEU A 201 11.75 -18.55 -6.84
C LEU A 201 10.59 -17.61 -7.18
N LYS A 202 10.38 -17.29 -8.46
CA LYS A 202 9.27 -16.42 -8.90
C LYS A 202 7.92 -16.98 -8.45
N LYS A 203 7.68 -18.28 -8.62
CA LYS A 203 6.45 -18.94 -8.15
C LYS A 203 6.27 -18.81 -6.64
N HIS A 204 7.32 -18.98 -5.86
CA HIS A 204 7.25 -18.81 -4.41
C HIS A 204 6.90 -17.38 -4.01
N LEU A 205 7.49 -16.38 -4.68
CA LEU A 205 7.15 -14.98 -4.45
C LEU A 205 5.70 -14.66 -4.83
N GLU A 206 5.15 -15.30 -5.86
CA GLU A 206 3.74 -15.16 -6.25
C GLU A 206 2.78 -15.75 -5.21
N VAL A 207 3.17 -16.84 -4.55
CA VAL A 207 2.41 -17.42 -3.43
C VAL A 207 2.44 -16.50 -2.20
N LEU A 208 3.58 -15.85 -1.92
CA LEU A 208 3.73 -14.93 -0.79
C LEU A 208 2.99 -13.60 -0.96
N ASP A 209 2.76 -13.17 -2.20
CA ASP A 209 2.00 -11.96 -2.51
C ASP A 209 0.77 -12.32 -3.36
N PRO A 210 -0.25 -12.98 -2.77
CA PRO A 210 -1.48 -13.31 -3.49
C PRO A 210 -2.25 -12.06 -3.91
N PHE A 211 -1.85 -10.88 -3.43
CA PHE A 211 -2.50 -9.62 -3.73
C PHE A 211 -1.77 -8.77 -4.78
N ARG A 212 -0.66 -9.27 -5.33
CA ARG A 212 0.18 -8.56 -6.28
C ARG A 212 -0.62 -7.95 -7.43
N GLU A 213 -1.60 -8.69 -7.94
CA GLU A 213 -2.46 -8.26 -9.04
C GLU A 213 -3.23 -6.99 -8.71
N TYR A 214 -3.70 -6.85 -7.47
CA TYR A 214 -4.45 -5.67 -7.02
C TYR A 214 -3.58 -4.42 -6.88
N LEU A 215 -2.27 -4.59 -6.68
CA LEU A 215 -1.32 -3.50 -6.44
C LEU A 215 -0.41 -3.22 -7.64
N SER A 216 -0.73 -3.81 -8.79
CA SER A 216 -0.03 -3.57 -10.04
C SER A 216 -0.14 -2.11 -10.48
N TRP A 217 0.97 -1.56 -10.97
CA TRP A 217 0.99 -0.25 -11.61
C TRP A 217 0.60 -0.41 -13.08
N ALA A 218 -0.39 0.35 -13.51
CA ALA A 218 -0.73 0.52 -14.91
C ALA A 218 -0.04 1.77 -15.45
N GLU A 219 0.43 1.69 -16.69
CA GLU A 219 0.95 2.82 -17.44
C GLU A 219 -0.14 3.32 -18.38
N ALA A 220 -0.32 4.64 -18.46
CA ALA A 220 -1.15 5.26 -19.48
C ALA A 220 -0.44 6.48 -20.05
N THR A 221 -0.64 6.70 -21.34
CA THR A 221 -0.06 7.83 -22.07
C THR A 221 -1.18 8.77 -22.45
N LEU A 222 -1.10 10.03 -22.00
CA LEU A 222 -2.01 11.09 -22.42
C LEU A 222 -1.37 11.90 -23.54
N GLU A 223 -2.02 11.99 -24.69
CA GLU A 223 -1.64 12.92 -25.74
C GLU A 223 -2.41 14.23 -25.57
N SER A 224 -1.70 15.35 -25.39
CA SER A 224 -2.30 16.68 -25.34
C SER A 224 -1.42 17.69 -26.08
N GLY A 225 -1.96 18.30 -27.14
CA GLY A 225 -1.27 19.35 -27.90
C GLY A 225 0.03 18.91 -28.56
N GLY A 226 0.12 17.67 -29.04
CA GLY A 226 1.32 17.11 -29.68
C GLY A 226 2.43 16.69 -28.70
N ARG A 227 2.17 16.69 -27.39
CA ARG A 227 3.04 16.11 -26.38
C ARG A 227 2.39 14.87 -25.77
N SER A 228 3.13 13.76 -25.74
CA SER A 228 2.77 12.56 -25.00
C SER A 228 3.34 12.64 -23.59
N THR A 229 2.49 12.53 -22.57
CA THR A 229 2.92 12.41 -21.17
C THR A 229 2.49 11.06 -20.63
N THR A 230 3.46 10.25 -20.24
CA THR A 230 3.22 8.98 -19.55
C THR A 230 2.95 9.24 -18.08
N PHE A 231 1.86 8.66 -17.56
CA PHE A 231 1.54 8.64 -16.14
C PHE A 231 1.31 7.21 -15.68
N TYR A 232 1.64 6.95 -14.42
CA TYR A 232 1.45 5.66 -13.79
C TYR A 232 0.33 5.77 -12.77
N TYR A 233 -0.59 4.82 -12.80
CA TYR A 233 -1.73 4.79 -11.89
C TYR A 233 -1.98 3.35 -11.41
N ARG A 234 -2.80 3.21 -10.38
CA ARG A 234 -3.33 1.91 -9.96
C ARG A 234 -4.82 1.90 -10.19
N ASN A 235 -5.38 0.73 -10.48
CA ASN A 235 -6.81 0.58 -10.53
C ASN A 235 -7.39 0.86 -9.12
N ILE A 236 -8.27 1.86 -9.02
CA ILE A 236 -8.84 2.29 -7.74
C ILE A 236 -9.74 1.23 -7.12
N GLU A 237 -10.48 0.48 -7.94
CA GLU A 237 -11.30 -0.65 -7.49
C GLU A 237 -10.41 -1.75 -6.91
N SER A 238 -9.32 -2.08 -7.59
CA SER A 238 -8.32 -3.02 -7.07
C SER A 238 -7.72 -2.56 -5.74
N CYS A 239 -7.38 -1.27 -5.62
CA CYS A 239 -6.89 -0.70 -4.36
C CYS A 239 -7.92 -0.80 -3.23
N VAL A 240 -9.19 -0.50 -3.51
CA VAL A 240 -10.28 -0.58 -2.53
C VAL A 240 -10.54 -2.02 -2.12
N CYS A 241 -10.62 -2.95 -3.08
CA CYS A 241 -10.73 -4.38 -2.81
C CYS A 241 -9.56 -4.86 -1.94
N TYR A 242 -8.32 -4.47 -2.26
CA TYR A 242 -7.14 -4.78 -1.46
C TYR A 242 -7.27 -4.26 -0.02
N LEU A 243 -7.66 -3.00 0.17
CA LEU A 243 -7.81 -2.39 1.49
C LEU A 243 -8.89 -3.07 2.33
N ILE A 244 -10.02 -3.44 1.72
CA ILE A 244 -11.11 -4.14 2.41
C ILE A 244 -10.68 -5.56 2.83
N ARG A 245 -9.79 -6.19 2.07
CA ARG A 245 -9.27 -7.54 2.33
C ARG A 245 -8.18 -7.59 3.42
N GLN A 246 -7.63 -6.44 3.82
CA GLN A 246 -6.64 -6.42 4.91
C GLN A 246 -7.30 -6.71 6.25
N VAL A 247 -6.73 -7.65 7.00
CA VAL A 247 -7.16 -7.90 8.39
C VAL A 247 -6.81 -6.68 9.24
N ALA A 248 -7.83 -6.11 9.87
CA ALA A 248 -7.66 -5.05 10.84
C ALA A 248 -7.17 -5.67 12.16
N TYR A 249 -5.88 -5.48 12.47
CA TYR A 249 -5.27 -5.82 13.76
C TYR A 249 -5.55 -4.76 14.83
#